data_AF-A0ABD0Q6R8-F1
#
_entry.id   AF-A0ABD0Q6R8-F1
#
_cell.length_a   1.000
_cell.length_b   1.000
_cell.length_c   1.000
_cell.angle_alpha   90.00
_cell.angle_beta   90.00
_cell.angle_gamma   90.00
#
_symmetry.space_group_name_H-M   'P 1'
#
loop_
_entity.id
_entity.type
_entity.pdbx_description
1 polymer ?
#
loop_
_entity_poly.entity_id
_entity_poly.type
_entity_poly.pdbx_seq_one_letter_code
_entity_poly.pdbx_strand_id
1 'polypeptide(L)'
;MPGSLPAVCEAAWPKDVGIIAMEVYVPSQYVDQTELEEYDGVGAGKYTVGLGQARMGFCSDREDINSLCLTVVQRLMERNGLSYESVGRLEVGTETIIDKSKSTKTVLMQLFEEEWTQQTPATEEPLLSSMP
;
A
#
# COMPACT_ATOMS: atom_id res chain seq x y z
N MET A 1 -28.46 -34.54 20.15
CA MET A 1 -27.71 -34.08 21.34
C MET A 1 -26.47 -33.35 20.86
N PRO A 2 -26.52 -32.02 20.66
CA PRO A 2 -25.31 -31.22 20.47
C PRO A 2 -24.61 -31.05 21.81
N GLY A 3 -23.33 -31.38 21.87
CA GLY A 3 -22.49 -31.24 23.05
C GLY A 3 -22.33 -29.77 23.47
N SER A 4 -22.34 -29.55 24.77
CA SER A 4 -22.14 -28.24 25.40
C SER A 4 -20.72 -27.73 25.16
N LEU A 5 -20.60 -26.66 24.39
CA LEU A 5 -19.42 -25.78 24.45
C LEU A 5 -19.46 -25.02 25.79
N PRO A 6 -18.31 -24.83 26.47
CA PRO A 6 -18.27 -24.05 27.70
C PRO A 6 -18.71 -22.61 27.41
N ALA A 7 -19.75 -22.19 28.13
CA ALA A 7 -20.20 -20.82 28.19
C ALA A 7 -19.18 -20.01 28.99
N VAL A 8 -18.33 -19.24 28.30
CA VAL A 8 -17.90 -17.85 28.59
C VAL A 8 -16.76 -17.55 27.59
N CYS A 9 -17.13 -17.18 26.38
CA CYS A 9 -16.38 -16.20 25.59
C CYS A 9 -17.44 -15.18 25.18
N GLU A 10 -17.73 -14.24 26.07
CA GLU A 10 -18.49 -13.06 25.71
C GLU A 10 -17.61 -12.31 24.72
N ALA A 11 -17.76 -12.62 23.43
CA ALA A 11 -17.04 -11.95 22.35
C ALA A 11 -17.60 -10.52 22.28
N ALA A 12 -17.12 -9.68 23.20
CA ALA A 12 -17.46 -8.28 23.24
C ALA A 12 -16.91 -7.64 21.96
N TRP A 13 -17.77 -6.91 21.25
CA TRP A 13 -17.36 -6.17 20.08
C TRP A 13 -16.20 -5.23 20.42
N PRO A 14 -15.20 -5.10 19.54
CA PRO A 14 -14.09 -4.18 19.76
C PRO A 14 -14.63 -2.75 19.94
N LYS A 15 -14.07 -2.03 20.90
CA LYS A 15 -14.43 -0.64 21.20
C LYS A 15 -13.71 0.31 20.25
N ASP A 16 -14.34 1.42 19.91
CA ASP A 16 -13.75 2.55 19.19
C ASP A 16 -13.01 2.18 17.89
N VAL A 17 -13.62 1.30 17.08
CA VAL A 17 -13.07 0.90 15.78
C VAL A 17 -13.05 2.10 14.83
N GLY A 18 -11.89 2.43 14.28
CA GLY A 18 -11.71 3.55 13.37
C GLY A 18 -10.33 3.60 12.72
N ILE A 19 -10.03 4.72 12.05
CA ILE A 19 -8.75 4.97 11.39
C ILE A 19 -7.73 5.40 12.45
N ILE A 20 -6.66 4.62 12.61
CA ILE A 20 -5.58 4.90 13.57
C ILE A 20 -4.43 5.66 12.91
N ALA A 21 -4.12 5.30 11.66
CA ALA A 21 -3.07 5.94 10.87
C ALA A 21 -3.50 6.04 9.40
N MET A 22 -3.00 7.06 8.71
CA MET A 22 -3.24 7.30 7.29
C MET A 22 -1.95 7.83 6.66
N GLU A 23 -1.61 7.30 5.50
CA GLU A 23 -0.45 7.73 4.71
C GLU A 23 -0.91 8.00 3.28
N VAL A 24 -0.29 8.99 2.63
CA VAL A 24 -0.62 9.38 1.25
C VAL A 24 0.67 9.44 0.45
N TYR A 25 0.66 8.78 -0.70
CA TYR A 25 1.70 8.91 -1.70
C TYR A 25 1.13 9.64 -2.93
N VAL A 26 1.87 10.62 -3.42
CA VAL A 26 1.58 11.32 -4.68
C VAL A 26 2.82 11.22 -5.58
N PRO A 27 2.65 11.07 -6.90
CA PRO A 27 3.76 11.12 -7.85
C PRO A 27 4.53 12.43 -7.73
N SER A 28 5.81 12.38 -8.09
CA SER A 28 6.72 13.54 -7.99
C SER A 28 6.51 14.60 -9.07
N GLN A 29 5.82 14.25 -10.16
CA GLN A 29 5.62 15.10 -11.32
C GLN A 29 4.18 15.64 -11.36
N TYR A 30 4.05 16.90 -11.78
CA TYR A 30 2.76 17.55 -11.98
C TYR A 30 2.81 18.46 -13.21
N VAL A 31 1.63 18.75 -13.77
CA VAL A 31 1.42 19.80 -14.77
C VAL A 31 0.66 20.96 -14.14
N ASP A 32 1.08 22.19 -14.44
CA ASP A 32 0.36 23.39 -14.02
C ASP A 32 -0.90 23.58 -14.89
N GLN A 33 -2.03 23.84 -14.25
CA GLN A 33 -3.30 23.95 -14.97
C GLN A 33 -3.36 25.20 -15.85
N THR A 34 -2.60 26.25 -15.52
CA THR A 34 -2.50 27.45 -16.36
C THR A 34 -1.79 27.13 -17.67
N GLU A 35 -0.68 26.39 -17.60
CA GLU A 35 0.06 25.95 -18.79
C GLU A 35 -0.78 24.96 -19.63
N LEU A 36 -1.59 24.12 -18.97
CA LEU A 36 -2.51 23.22 -19.66
C LEU A 36 -3.65 23.97 -20.36
N GLU A 37 -4.16 25.06 -19.77
CA GLU A 37 -5.14 25.94 -20.42
C GLU A 37 -4.58 26.54 -21.72
N GLU A 38 -3.32 27.01 -21.68
CA GLU A 38 -2.61 27.55 -22.85
C GLU A 38 -2.38 26.48 -23.91
N TYR A 39 -1.98 25.27 -23.50
CA TYR A 39 -1.74 24.14 -24.39
C TYR A 39 -3.01 23.69 -25.12
N ASP A 40 -4.13 23.59 -24.40
CA ASP A 40 -5.42 23.19 -24.97
C ASP A 40 -6.13 24.33 -25.74
N GLY A 41 -5.60 25.55 -25.69
CA GLY A 41 -6.18 26.73 -26.33
C GLY A 41 -7.55 27.11 -25.75
N VAL A 42 -7.79 26.79 -24.48
CA VAL A 42 -9.05 27.12 -23.79
C VAL A 42 -8.98 28.51 -23.15
N GLY A 43 -10.13 29.08 -22.82
CA GLY A 43 -10.17 30.37 -22.14
C GLY A 43 -9.49 30.31 -20.77
N ALA A 44 -8.68 31.33 -20.47
CA ALA A 44 -8.01 31.48 -19.19
C ALA A 44 -9.05 31.41 -18.04
N GLY A 45 -8.76 30.63 -17.01
CA GLY A 45 -9.66 30.42 -15.89
C GLY A 45 -10.58 29.21 -16.04
N LYS A 46 -10.62 28.51 -17.17
CA LYS A 46 -11.51 27.35 -17.34
C LYS A 46 -11.19 26.22 -16.36
N TYR A 47 -9.93 25.86 -16.22
CA TYR A 47 -9.45 24.81 -15.32
C TYR A 47 -9.18 25.35 -13.93
N THR A 48 -8.55 26.53 -13.84
CA THR A 48 -8.18 27.14 -12.55
C THR A 48 -9.37 27.67 -11.77
N VAL A 49 -10.31 28.38 -12.41
CA VAL A 49 -11.50 28.95 -11.76
C VAL A 49 -12.74 28.08 -12.00
N GLY A 50 -12.95 27.61 -13.23
CA GLY A 50 -14.12 26.81 -13.59
C GLY A 50 -14.13 25.44 -12.93
N LEU A 51 -12.99 24.72 -12.95
CA LEU A 51 -12.84 23.42 -12.28
C LEU A 51 -12.20 23.51 -10.89
N GLY A 52 -11.62 24.66 -10.53
CA GLY A 52 -10.94 24.84 -9.24
C GLY A 52 -9.63 24.06 -9.10
N GLN A 53 -8.98 23.69 -10.21
CA GLN A 53 -7.76 22.88 -10.22
C GLN A 53 -6.53 23.77 -10.39
N ALA A 54 -5.55 23.64 -9.50
CA ALA A 54 -4.28 24.36 -9.65
C ALA A 54 -3.22 23.51 -10.36
N ARG A 55 -3.12 22.23 -10.01
CA ARG A 55 -2.08 21.31 -10.50
C ARG A 55 -2.67 19.91 -10.66
N MET A 56 -2.17 19.16 -11.63
CA MET A 56 -2.54 17.75 -11.83
C MET A 56 -1.28 16.89 -11.76
N GLY A 57 -1.21 16.01 -10.76
CA GLY A 57 -0.15 15.01 -10.66
C GLY A 57 -0.35 13.91 -11.70
N PHE A 58 0.74 13.39 -12.24
CA PHE A 58 0.70 12.27 -13.19
C PHE A 58 1.83 11.27 -12.94
N CYS A 59 1.59 10.02 -13.33
CA CYS A 59 2.58 8.95 -13.23
C CYS A 59 3.40 8.88 -14.52
N SER A 60 4.69 8.59 -14.38
CA SER A 60 5.55 8.20 -15.50
C SER A 60 5.43 6.69 -15.79
N ASP A 61 6.16 6.18 -16.79
CA ASP A 61 6.26 4.75 -17.10
C ASP A 61 6.89 3.91 -15.96
N ARG A 62 7.48 4.56 -14.96
CA ARG A 62 8.08 3.94 -13.78
C ARG A 62 7.09 3.71 -12.63
N GLU A 63 5.88 4.27 -12.72
CA GLU A 63 4.88 4.21 -11.65
C GLU A 63 3.58 3.59 -12.17
N ASP A 64 3.08 2.62 -11.43
CA ASP A 64 1.85 1.87 -11.68
C ASP A 64 1.09 1.64 -10.36
N ILE A 65 -0.13 1.09 -10.44
CA ILE A 65 -0.94 0.88 -9.24
C ILE A 65 -0.24 0.02 -8.17
N ASN A 66 0.58 -0.95 -8.58
CA ASN A 66 1.28 -1.82 -7.65
C ASN A 66 2.39 -1.07 -6.91
N SER A 67 3.23 -0.32 -7.62
CA SER A 67 4.33 0.46 -7.04
C SER A 67 3.81 1.59 -6.15
N LEU A 68 2.70 2.24 -6.51
CA LEU A 68 2.02 3.21 -5.64
C LEU A 68 1.56 2.55 -4.33
N CYS A 69 0.88 1.40 -4.42
CA CYS A 69 0.41 0.66 -3.25
C CYS A 69 1.57 0.12 -2.38
N LEU A 70 2.64 -0.38 -3.00
CA LEU A 70 3.83 -0.85 -2.28
C LEU A 70 4.48 0.29 -1.50
N THR A 71 4.66 1.44 -2.15
CA THR A 71 5.30 2.61 -1.55
C THR A 71 4.50 3.15 -0.37
N VAL A 72 3.18 3.28 -0.50
CA VAL A 72 2.34 3.82 0.59
C VAL A 72 2.25 2.85 1.76
N VAL A 73 2.15 1.54 1.51
CA VAL A 73 2.10 0.52 2.57
C VAL A 73 3.42 0.49 3.33
N GLN A 74 4.55 0.43 2.63
CA GLN A 74 5.87 0.44 3.27
C GLN A 74 6.07 1.69 4.13
N ARG A 75 5.76 2.88 3.59
CA ARG A 75 5.86 4.14 4.35
C ARG A 75 4.94 4.18 5.57
N LEU A 76 3.70 3.69 5.45
CA LEU A 76 2.76 3.62 6.56
C LEU A 76 3.30 2.74 7.69
N MET A 77 3.86 1.58 7.35
CA MET A 77 4.39 0.63 8.34
C MET A 77 5.63 1.20 9.04
N GLU A 78 6.61 1.67 8.26
CA GLU A 78 7.85 2.25 8.79
C GLU A 78 7.61 3.48 9.66
N ARG A 79 6.75 4.42 9.21
CA ARG A 79 6.49 5.66 9.92
C ARG A 79 5.76 5.46 11.25
N ASN A 80 4.92 4.42 11.34
CA ASN A 80 4.17 4.09 12.55
C ASN A 80 4.87 3.01 13.40
N GLY A 81 6.02 2.49 12.96
CA GLY A 81 6.74 1.42 13.65
C GLY A 81 5.91 0.13 13.79
N LEU A 82 5.06 -0.17 12.82
CA LEU A 82 4.18 -1.34 12.83
C LEU A 82 4.93 -2.56 12.28
N SER A 83 4.80 -3.70 12.96
CA SER A 83 5.24 -5.00 12.40
C SER A 83 4.19 -5.52 11.41
N TYR A 84 4.66 -6.12 10.31
CA TYR A 84 3.79 -6.74 9.31
C TYR A 84 2.97 -7.91 9.89
N GLU A 85 3.42 -8.55 10.97
CA GLU A 85 2.69 -9.61 11.68
C GLU A 85 1.40 -9.10 12.35
N SER A 86 1.31 -7.79 12.65
CA SER A 86 0.16 -7.21 13.34
C SER A 86 -1.06 -7.01 12.43
N VAL A 87 -0.91 -7.17 11.12
CA VAL A 87 -1.96 -6.90 10.13
C VAL A 87 -2.73 -8.18 9.81
N GLY A 88 -3.94 -8.31 10.36
CA GLY A 88 -4.80 -9.47 10.13
C GLY A 88 -5.65 -9.43 8.85
N ARG A 89 -5.78 -8.26 8.20
CA ARG A 89 -6.58 -8.07 6.98
C ARG A 89 -6.00 -6.95 6.13
N LEU A 90 -5.86 -7.21 4.83
CA LEU A 90 -5.39 -6.26 3.84
C LEU A 90 -6.33 -6.27 2.64
N GLU A 91 -6.84 -5.10 2.28
CA GLU A 91 -7.74 -4.90 1.15
C GLU A 91 -7.25 -3.72 0.29
N VAL A 92 -7.42 -3.86 -1.02
CA VAL A 92 -7.06 -2.82 -2.00
C VAL A 92 -8.32 -2.47 -2.78
N GLY A 93 -8.80 -1.24 -2.61
CA GLY A 93 -9.82 -0.66 -3.47
C GLY A 93 -9.14 0.09 -4.61
N THR A 94 -9.26 -0.38 -5.84
CA THR A 94 -8.72 0.30 -7.03
C THR A 94 -9.68 0.11 -8.21
N GLU A 95 -9.80 1.15 -9.03
CA GLU A 95 -10.47 1.09 -10.35
C GLU A 95 -9.47 0.98 -11.51
N THR A 96 -8.16 1.09 -11.23
CA THR A 96 -7.09 0.96 -12.21
C THR A 96 -6.67 -0.51 -12.30
N ILE A 97 -7.21 -1.22 -13.29
CA ILE A 97 -6.98 -2.66 -13.49
C ILE A 97 -5.82 -2.89 -14.46
N ILE A 98 -4.70 -3.39 -13.93
CA ILE A 98 -3.57 -3.87 -14.74
C ILE A 98 -3.71 -5.37 -15.10
N ASP A 99 -4.38 -6.14 -14.26
CA ASP A 99 -4.58 -7.59 -14.42
C ASP A 99 -6.00 -7.94 -13.95
N LYS A 100 -6.70 -8.76 -14.73
CA LYS A 100 -8.12 -9.12 -14.49
C LYS A 100 -8.30 -10.25 -13.48
N SER A 101 -7.24 -10.97 -13.14
CA SER A 101 -7.28 -12.16 -12.29
C SER A 101 -6.35 -12.04 -11.09
N LYS A 102 -5.15 -11.48 -11.26
CA LYS A 102 -4.19 -11.24 -10.19
C LYS A 102 -4.43 -9.87 -9.56
N SER A 103 -4.90 -9.85 -8.32
CA SER A 103 -5.13 -8.60 -7.61
C SER A 103 -3.83 -7.96 -7.13
N THR A 104 -3.79 -6.63 -7.05
CA THR A 104 -2.70 -5.86 -6.41
C THR A 104 -2.41 -6.33 -4.99
N LYS A 105 -3.42 -6.81 -4.26
CA LYS A 105 -3.26 -7.43 -2.93
C LYS A 105 -2.24 -8.58 -2.94
N THR A 106 -2.21 -9.41 -4.00
CA THR A 106 -1.22 -10.51 -4.08
C THR A 106 0.20 -10.01 -4.32
N VAL A 107 0.37 -8.85 -4.96
CA VAL A 107 1.67 -8.21 -5.15
C VAL A 107 2.14 -7.60 -3.82
N LEU A 108 1.23 -6.97 -3.07
CA LEU A 108 1.54 -6.41 -1.75
C LEU A 108 2.03 -7.46 -0.74
N MET A 109 1.64 -8.73 -0.89
CA MET A 109 2.11 -9.81 -0.01
C MET A 109 3.64 -9.96 -0.02
N GLN A 110 4.34 -9.49 -1.05
CA GLN A 110 5.81 -9.49 -1.10
C GLN A 110 6.44 -8.76 0.09
N LEU A 111 5.85 -7.63 0.52
CA LEU A 111 6.32 -6.88 1.69
C LEU A 111 6.16 -7.67 2.99
N PHE A 112 5.15 -8.53 3.06
CA PHE A 112 4.90 -9.37 4.23
C PHE A 112 5.83 -10.57 4.26
N GLU A 113 6.17 -11.15 3.10
CA GLU A 113 7.07 -12.32 2.96
C GLU A 113 8.54 -12.04 3.35
N GLU A 114 9.04 -10.84 3.06
CA GLU A 114 10.43 -10.47 3.35
C GLU A 114 10.74 -10.46 4.86
N GLU A 115 9.80 -10.04 5.72
CA GLU A 115 9.97 -10.11 7.17
C GLU A 115 10.02 -11.54 7.71
N TRP A 116 9.23 -12.46 7.15
CA TRP A 116 9.28 -13.88 7.53
C TRP A 116 10.65 -14.50 7.21
N THR A 117 11.29 -14.04 6.13
CA THR A 117 12.59 -14.56 5.69
C THR A 117 13.72 -14.00 6.54
N GLN A 118 13.64 -12.73 6.97
CA GLN A 118 14.62 -12.06 7.84
C GLN A 118 14.67 -12.64 9.26
N GLN A 119 13.61 -13.32 9.73
CA GLN A 119 13.60 -13.97 11.05
C GLN A 119 14.32 -15.33 11.10
N THR A 120 14.84 -15.84 9.97
CA THR A 120 15.68 -17.05 9.98
C THR A 120 17.15 -16.62 9.92
N PRO A 121 17.90 -16.58 11.03
CA PRO A 121 19.34 -16.35 10.95
C PRO A 121 19.97 -17.51 10.19
N ALA A 122 20.51 -17.21 9.00
CA ALA A 122 21.37 -18.11 8.25
C ALA A 122 22.58 -18.48 9.11
N THR A 123 22.44 -19.53 9.90
CA THR A 123 23.50 -20.12 10.72
C THR A 123 23.86 -21.48 10.12
N GLU A 124 24.36 -21.47 8.89
CA GLU A 124 25.10 -22.60 8.34
C GLU A 124 26.31 -22.06 7.58
N GLU A 125 27.39 -21.77 8.31
CA GLU A 125 28.73 -21.82 7.72
C GLU A 125 29.01 -23.27 7.32
N PRO A 126 29.32 -23.59 6.05
CA PRO A 126 29.79 -24.91 5.70
C PRO A 126 31.22 -25.09 6.21
N LEU A 127 31.35 -25.60 7.43
CA LEU A 127 32.58 -26.20 7.95
C LEU A 127 32.86 -27.50 7.16
N LEU A 128 33.42 -27.40 5.95
CA LEU A 128 34.06 -28.56 5.33
C LEU A 128 35.14 -28.13 4.31
N SER A 129 36.23 -27.57 4.82
CA SER A 129 37.48 -27.41 4.07
C SER A 129 38.68 -27.37 5.02
N SER A 130 38.84 -28.40 5.86
CA SER A 130 40.19 -28.82 6.25
C SER A 130 40.19 -30.28 6.73
N MET A 131 41.10 -31.04 6.10
CA MET A 131 41.61 -32.38 6.42
C MET A 131 40.94 -33.59 5.74
N PRO A 132 41.74 -34.60 5.37
CA PRO A 132 43.21 -34.69 5.40
C PRO A 132 43.91 -34.17 4.13
#